data_AF-A5DU52-F1
#
_entry.id   AF-A5DU52-F1
#
_cell.length_a   1.000
_cell.length_b   1.000
_cell.length_c   1.000
_cell.angle_alpha   90.00
_cell.angle_beta   90.00
_cell.angle_gamma   90.00
#
_symmetry.space_group_name_H-M   'P 1'
#
loop_
_entity.id
_entity.type
_entity.pdbx_description
1 polymer ?
#
loop_
_entity_poly.entity_id
_entity_poly.type
_entity_poly.pdbx_seq_one_letter_code
_entity_poly.pdbx_strand_id
1 'polypeptide(L)'
;MFCLIKSIQRKSLTRICCCNNSNYNKSSSSSLNRSSRFAKNYATLADGPVDHHKRLDLHDWPSSKNPTAYEVFGLTSKDVGMSNLELHKIIKQKYVKLVKLYHPDTSLDLIDEYGDKMSEKTKRKRFDLIQESYDILKNPRRRGAYNRFQTTHWEQQGPVNRERGPDGQPYTTASFEAFRRANAHRTRFDFKRNEEFWSAGTWNDYYQMKYKRPPPTKEEFEKNKYKILAGVLAVGFLAFALQIMGAIDRTNQYLAETHRMNLQSMKDLNQSYAGGAGNLDEYSEAENVRKFLISRRSTIRLKQEEKRNDGSDIDFFAEREEPSDDDLLMRYAKGRVNKWDDAEAQWINERKD
;
A
#
# COMPACT_ATOMS: atom_id res chain seq x y z
N MET A 1 7.28 -27.19 -14.55
CA MET A 1 6.68 -27.92 -13.42
C MET A 1 5.65 -27.00 -12.77
N PHE A 2 4.45 -27.52 -12.56
CA PHE A 2 3.15 -26.86 -12.55
C PHE A 2 2.89 -25.75 -11.50
N CYS A 3 2.25 -24.68 -11.98
CA CYS A 3 1.06 -23.99 -11.45
C CYS A 3 0.90 -23.72 -9.95
N LEU A 4 0.63 -22.45 -9.61
CA LEU A 4 -0.63 -22.10 -8.91
C LEU A 4 -0.95 -20.60 -9.05
N ILE A 5 -1.81 -20.32 -10.03
CA ILE A 5 -2.60 -19.09 -10.17
C ILE A 5 -3.74 -19.19 -9.16
N LYS A 6 -3.83 -18.27 -8.19
CA LYS A 6 -5.04 -18.09 -7.38
C LYS A 6 -5.85 -16.89 -7.90
N SER A 7 -6.77 -17.22 -8.79
CA SER A 7 -7.98 -16.45 -9.08
C SER A 7 -8.92 -16.61 -7.88
N ILE A 8 -9.35 -15.50 -7.25
CA ILE A 8 -10.52 -15.50 -6.35
C ILE A 8 -11.50 -14.43 -6.80
N GLN A 9 -12.72 -14.94 -6.99
CA GLN A 9 -13.89 -14.38 -7.61
C GLN A 9 -14.56 -13.27 -6.81
N ARG A 10 -15.18 -12.36 -7.56
CA ARG A 10 -16.15 -11.35 -7.13
C ARG A 10 -17.33 -12.03 -6.43
N LYS A 11 -17.78 -11.47 -5.31
CA LYS A 11 -19.18 -11.60 -4.86
C LYS A 11 -19.77 -10.21 -4.62
N SER A 12 -20.66 -9.89 -5.56
CA SER A 12 -21.77 -8.97 -5.44
C SER A 12 -22.57 -9.23 -4.17
N LEU A 13 -22.79 -8.19 -3.36
CA LEU A 13 -23.99 -8.09 -2.51
C LEU A 13 -24.47 -6.63 -2.50
N THR A 14 -25.48 -6.42 -3.34
CA THR A 14 -26.50 -5.39 -3.24
C THR A 14 -27.12 -5.37 -1.84
N ARG A 15 -27.06 -4.23 -1.15
CA ARG A 15 -28.04 -3.90 -0.10
C ARG A 15 -28.92 -2.76 -0.57
N ILE A 16 -30.14 -3.16 -0.89
CA ILE A 16 -31.34 -2.36 -0.98
C ILE A 16 -31.70 -1.96 0.45
N CYS A 17 -31.78 -0.65 0.71
CA CYS A 17 -32.57 -0.12 1.82
C CYS A 17 -33.52 0.94 1.24
N CYS A 18 -34.75 0.49 0.99
CA CYS A 18 -35.93 1.34 0.99
C CYS A 18 -36.41 1.49 2.43
N CYS A 19 -36.70 2.71 2.87
CA CYS A 19 -37.73 3.11 3.83
C CYS A 19 -37.77 4.64 3.80
N ASN A 20 -38.72 5.25 3.09
CA ASN A 20 -39.99 5.74 3.66
C ASN A 20 -39.82 6.55 4.95
N ASN A 21 -40.04 7.86 4.86
CA ASN A 21 -40.93 8.50 5.83
C ASN A 21 -41.63 9.72 5.22
N SER A 22 -42.92 9.58 4.97
CA SER A 22 -43.82 10.69 4.70
C SER A 22 -44.09 11.41 6.02
N ASN A 23 -43.76 12.70 6.11
CA ASN A 23 -44.33 13.57 7.13
C ASN A 23 -45.33 14.51 6.46
N TYR A 24 -46.58 14.07 6.45
CA TYR A 24 -47.74 14.92 6.21
C TYR A 24 -48.05 15.70 7.49
N ASN A 25 -47.69 16.99 7.52
CA ASN A 25 -48.24 17.92 8.50
C ASN A 25 -49.60 18.41 8.00
N LYS A 26 -50.65 17.84 8.61
CA LYS A 26 -52.06 18.18 8.38
C LYS A 26 -52.44 19.24 9.42
N SER A 27 -52.29 20.51 9.07
CA SER A 27 -52.76 21.63 9.89
C SER A 27 -54.24 21.85 9.60
N SER A 28 -55.07 21.52 10.57
CA SER A 28 -56.49 21.81 10.60
C SER A 28 -56.69 23.29 10.94
N SER A 29 -57.24 24.08 10.02
CA SER A 29 -57.79 25.40 10.34
C SER A 29 -59.20 25.53 9.75
N SER A 30 -60.10 25.93 10.64
CA SER A 30 -61.53 26.05 10.51
C SER A 30 -62.00 27.23 9.66
N SER A 31 -63.21 27.04 9.11
CA SER A 31 -64.30 28.03 9.00
C SER A 31 -64.10 29.30 8.15
N LEU A 32 -64.83 29.42 7.04
CA LEU A 32 -66.12 30.13 7.00
C LEU A 32 -66.59 30.29 5.54
N ASN A 33 -67.86 29.93 5.31
CA ASN A 33 -68.62 30.27 4.13
C ASN A 33 -68.69 31.79 3.94
N ARG A 34 -68.39 32.28 2.74
CA ARG A 34 -69.01 33.50 2.22
C ARG A 34 -69.17 33.42 0.71
N SER A 35 -70.44 33.42 0.30
CA SER A 35 -70.86 33.50 -1.10
C SER A 35 -70.92 34.96 -1.56
N SER A 36 -70.79 35.14 -2.88
CA SER A 36 -70.92 36.37 -3.67
C SER A 36 -69.71 37.33 -3.60
N ARG A 37 -69.23 37.97 -4.67
CA ARG A 37 -69.84 38.34 -5.96
C ARG A 37 -68.77 38.26 -7.06
N PHE A 38 -69.17 37.89 -8.27
CA PHE A 38 -68.35 38.00 -9.46
C PHE A 38 -68.13 39.48 -9.82
N ALA A 39 -67.02 40.05 -9.33
CA ALA A 39 -66.41 41.21 -9.94
C ALA A 39 -65.49 40.70 -11.06
N LYS A 40 -65.73 41.15 -12.30
CA LYS A 40 -64.80 40.94 -13.41
C LYS A 40 -63.56 41.81 -13.16
N ASN A 41 -62.62 41.24 -12.41
CA ASN A 41 -61.27 41.76 -12.30
C ASN A 41 -60.54 41.36 -13.57
N TYR A 42 -60.12 42.35 -14.37
CA TYR A 42 -59.16 42.15 -15.45
C TYR A 42 -57.88 41.58 -14.84
N ALA A 43 -57.35 40.52 -15.45
CA ALA A 43 -56.25 39.73 -14.94
C ALA A 43 -54.92 40.49 -14.99
N THR A 44 -54.67 41.38 -14.03
CA THR A 44 -53.31 41.62 -13.57
C THR A 44 -52.99 40.51 -12.60
N LEU A 45 -52.40 39.40 -13.08
CA LEU A 45 -51.71 38.48 -12.19
C LEU A 45 -50.74 39.35 -11.38
N ALA A 46 -51.03 39.54 -10.09
CA ALA A 46 -49.99 39.84 -9.13
C ALA A 46 -49.15 38.57 -9.06
N ASP A 47 -48.26 38.42 -10.04
CA ASP A 47 -47.39 37.27 -10.16
C ASP A 47 -46.55 37.28 -8.89
N GLY A 48 -46.75 36.29 -8.05
CA GLY A 48 -45.85 36.04 -6.93
C GLY A 48 -44.42 35.89 -7.45
N PRO A 49 -43.42 35.86 -6.58
CA PRO A 49 -42.04 35.60 -6.98
C PRO A 49 -41.95 34.40 -7.95
N VAL A 50 -41.76 34.69 -9.25
CA VAL A 50 -41.81 33.67 -10.29
C VAL A 50 -40.56 32.83 -10.18
N ASP A 51 -40.73 31.57 -9.82
CA ASP A 51 -39.63 30.62 -9.84
C ASP A 51 -39.22 30.33 -11.29
N HIS A 52 -38.21 31.07 -11.74
CA HIS A 52 -37.69 30.99 -13.09
C HIS A 52 -37.02 29.64 -13.39
N HIS A 53 -36.60 28.86 -12.39
CA HIS A 53 -36.08 27.51 -12.59
C HIS A 53 -37.19 26.55 -12.99
N LYS A 54 -38.30 26.54 -12.25
CA LYS A 54 -39.49 25.74 -12.60
C LYS A 54 -40.05 26.10 -13.97
N ARG A 55 -40.12 27.39 -14.30
CA ARG A 55 -40.59 27.87 -15.61
C ARG A 55 -39.76 27.34 -16.79
N LEU A 56 -38.46 27.15 -16.59
CA LEU A 56 -37.55 26.68 -17.62
C LEU A 56 -37.30 25.16 -17.54
N ASP A 57 -37.96 24.43 -16.66
CA ASP A 57 -37.71 23.01 -16.39
C ASP A 57 -36.23 22.76 -16.06
N LEU A 58 -35.73 23.54 -15.10
CA LEU A 58 -34.38 23.47 -14.55
C LEU A 58 -34.44 22.95 -13.11
N HIS A 59 -33.40 22.21 -12.71
CA HIS A 59 -33.16 21.91 -11.31
C HIS A 59 -32.80 23.19 -10.53
N ASP A 60 -33.05 23.15 -9.23
CA ASP A 60 -32.64 24.20 -8.31
C ASP A 60 -31.11 24.30 -8.23
N TRP A 61 -30.62 25.50 -7.93
CA TRP A 61 -29.18 25.75 -7.82
C TRP A 61 -28.59 24.96 -6.64
N PRO A 62 -27.39 24.37 -6.77
CA PRO A 62 -26.79 23.62 -5.68
C PRO A 62 -26.37 24.48 -4.48
N SER A 63 -26.69 24.01 -3.27
CA SER A 63 -26.32 24.65 -2.01
C SER A 63 -24.89 24.34 -1.55
N SER A 64 -24.15 23.50 -2.29
CA SER A 64 -22.76 23.16 -1.95
C SER A 64 -21.81 24.35 -2.20
N LYS A 65 -20.81 24.52 -1.31
CA LYS A 65 -19.87 25.67 -1.39
C LYS A 65 -19.05 25.69 -2.68
N ASN A 66 -18.70 24.52 -3.21
CA ASN A 66 -17.98 24.32 -4.46
C ASN A 66 -18.73 23.25 -5.28
N PRO A 67 -19.77 23.63 -6.04
CA PRO A 67 -20.58 22.66 -6.75
C PRO A 67 -19.78 22.00 -7.86
N THR A 68 -20.00 20.70 -8.04
CA THR A 68 -19.33 19.97 -9.13
C THR A 68 -19.96 20.34 -10.48
N ALA A 69 -19.20 20.19 -11.58
CA ALA A 69 -19.74 20.47 -12.92
C ALA A 69 -21.03 19.69 -13.23
N TYR A 70 -21.18 18.46 -12.70
CA TYR A 70 -22.40 17.65 -12.84
C TYR A 70 -23.57 18.22 -12.05
N GLU A 71 -23.30 18.70 -10.85
CA GLU A 71 -24.27 19.27 -9.94
C GLU A 71 -24.82 20.60 -10.46
N VAL A 72 -23.97 21.45 -11.08
CA VAL A 72 -24.39 22.72 -11.72
C VAL A 72 -25.39 22.51 -12.87
N PHE A 73 -25.35 21.35 -13.54
CA PHE A 73 -26.32 20.99 -14.58
C PHE A 73 -27.42 20.05 -14.07
N GLY A 74 -27.42 19.69 -12.79
CA GLY A 74 -28.37 18.71 -12.22
C GLY A 74 -28.36 17.40 -12.99
N LEU A 75 -27.18 16.91 -13.36
CA LEU A 75 -27.01 15.62 -14.02
C LEU A 75 -26.93 14.53 -12.97
N THR A 76 -27.82 13.55 -13.07
CA THR A 76 -27.83 12.38 -12.19
C THR A 76 -26.89 11.29 -12.71
N SER A 77 -26.54 10.31 -11.87
CA SER A 77 -25.71 9.17 -12.29
C SER A 77 -26.31 8.39 -13.47
N LYS A 78 -27.64 8.44 -13.65
CA LYS A 78 -28.33 7.86 -14.81
C LYS A 78 -27.95 8.59 -16.10
N ASP A 79 -27.88 9.91 -16.05
CA ASP A 79 -27.55 10.73 -17.22
C ASP A 79 -26.08 10.55 -17.64
N VAL A 80 -25.19 10.35 -16.67
CA VAL A 80 -23.77 10.07 -16.93
C VAL A 80 -23.57 8.73 -17.65
N GLY A 81 -24.48 7.77 -17.48
CA GLY A 81 -24.44 6.47 -18.14
C GLY A 81 -24.96 6.44 -19.58
N MET A 82 -25.50 7.56 -20.09
CA MET A 82 -26.04 7.66 -21.45
C MET A 82 -24.95 7.74 -22.52
N SER A 83 -25.34 7.62 -23.79
CA SER A 83 -24.41 7.81 -24.90
C SER A 83 -23.82 9.24 -24.90
N ASN A 84 -22.58 9.38 -25.37
CA ASN A 84 -21.90 10.68 -25.40
C ASN A 84 -22.68 11.76 -26.18
N LEU A 85 -23.42 11.35 -27.22
CA LEU A 85 -24.19 12.25 -28.07
C LEU A 85 -25.44 12.77 -27.36
N GLU A 86 -26.19 11.89 -26.69
CA GLU A 86 -27.39 12.25 -25.92
C GLU A 86 -27.02 13.15 -24.73
N LEU A 87 -25.97 12.78 -24.01
CA LEU A 87 -25.48 13.58 -22.89
C LEU A 87 -25.06 14.98 -23.36
N HIS A 88 -24.37 15.09 -24.50
CA HIS A 88 -23.99 16.39 -25.06
C HIS A 88 -25.21 17.25 -25.43
N LYS A 89 -26.26 16.63 -25.99
CA LYS A 89 -27.52 17.32 -26.32
C LYS A 89 -28.18 17.88 -25.06
N ILE A 90 -28.28 17.08 -23.99
CA ILE A 90 -28.88 17.50 -22.72
C ILE A 90 -28.07 18.62 -22.07
N ILE A 91 -26.74 18.48 -22.01
CA ILE A 91 -25.85 19.53 -21.48
C ILE A 91 -26.05 20.84 -22.24
N LYS A 92 -26.07 20.79 -23.58
CA LYS A 92 -26.27 21.98 -24.41
C LYS A 92 -27.63 22.63 -24.17
N GLN A 93 -28.69 21.85 -24.05
CA GLN A 93 -30.04 22.36 -23.75
C GLN A 93 -30.08 23.05 -22.38
N LYS A 94 -29.56 22.40 -21.33
CA LYS A 94 -29.51 22.98 -19.98
C LYS A 94 -28.62 24.23 -19.93
N TYR A 95 -27.47 24.21 -20.61
CA TYR A 95 -26.57 25.36 -20.72
C TYR A 95 -27.27 26.60 -21.28
N VAL A 96 -27.97 26.49 -22.42
CA VAL A 96 -28.66 27.64 -23.02
C VAL A 96 -29.73 28.20 -22.07
N LYS A 97 -30.46 27.34 -21.36
CA LYS A 97 -31.46 27.76 -20.38
C LYS A 97 -30.83 28.46 -19.16
N LEU A 98 -29.74 27.91 -18.61
CA LEU A 98 -28.99 28.47 -17.49
C LEU A 98 -28.33 29.82 -17.84
N VAL A 99 -27.75 29.93 -19.04
CA VAL A 99 -27.16 31.19 -19.52
C VAL A 99 -28.24 32.27 -19.61
N LYS A 100 -29.41 31.99 -20.19
CA LYS A 100 -30.51 32.96 -20.24
C LYS A 100 -30.92 33.47 -18.85
N LEU A 101 -30.87 32.59 -17.86
CA LEU A 101 -31.24 32.89 -16.48
C LEU A 101 -30.18 33.74 -15.76
N TYR A 102 -28.91 33.34 -15.84
CA TYR A 102 -27.81 33.90 -15.06
C TYR A 102 -26.93 34.90 -15.82
N HIS A 103 -27.24 35.26 -17.06
CA HIS A 103 -26.46 36.25 -17.81
C HIS A 103 -26.37 37.59 -17.04
N PRO A 104 -25.19 38.22 -16.93
CA PRO A 104 -25.06 39.50 -16.23
C PRO A 104 -25.95 40.59 -16.84
N ASP A 105 -26.08 40.62 -18.17
CA ASP A 105 -26.86 41.67 -18.86
C ASP A 105 -28.38 41.45 -18.85
N THR A 106 -28.89 40.27 -18.46
CA THR A 106 -30.35 40.10 -18.35
C THR A 106 -30.84 40.70 -17.05
N SER A 107 -31.86 41.57 -17.10
CA SER A 107 -32.50 42.18 -15.92
C SER A 107 -33.51 41.25 -15.23
N LEU A 108 -33.21 39.95 -15.15
CA LEU A 108 -34.06 39.00 -14.42
C LEU A 108 -33.71 39.10 -12.92
N ASP A 109 -34.68 39.58 -12.14
CA ASP A 109 -34.63 39.59 -10.68
C ASP A 109 -34.80 38.16 -10.18
N LEU A 110 -33.68 37.48 -10.01
CA LEU A 110 -33.63 36.15 -9.41
C LEU A 110 -33.77 36.27 -7.90
N ILE A 111 -34.53 35.34 -7.32
CA ILE A 111 -34.75 35.28 -5.88
C ILE A 111 -33.85 34.18 -5.32
N ASP A 112 -33.15 34.49 -4.24
CA ASP A 112 -32.27 33.53 -3.57
C ASP A 112 -33.07 32.60 -2.64
N GLU A 113 -32.42 31.59 -2.08
CA GLU A 113 -33.04 30.61 -1.17
C GLU A 113 -33.76 31.27 0.04
N TYR A 114 -33.37 32.50 0.39
CA TYR A 114 -33.92 33.28 1.50
C TYR A 114 -35.06 34.24 1.10
N GLY A 115 -35.49 34.25 -0.16
CA GLY A 115 -36.55 35.14 -0.64
C GLY A 115 -36.07 36.54 -1.04
N ASP A 116 -34.78 36.84 -0.90
CA ASP A 116 -34.19 38.12 -1.27
C ASP A 116 -33.77 38.16 -2.75
N LYS A 117 -33.72 39.37 -3.33
CA LYS A 117 -33.18 39.58 -4.68
C LYS A 117 -31.69 39.23 -4.70
N MET A 118 -31.30 38.33 -5.60
CA MET A 118 -29.92 37.87 -5.70
C MET A 118 -28.99 39.01 -6.11
N SER A 119 -27.90 39.20 -5.36
CA SER A 119 -26.88 40.18 -5.69
C SER A 119 -26.25 39.92 -7.07
N GLU A 120 -26.00 40.98 -7.84
CA GLU A 120 -25.33 40.92 -9.14
C GLU A 120 -23.98 40.19 -9.07
N LYS A 121 -23.24 40.35 -7.96
CA LYS A 121 -21.97 39.61 -7.71
C LYS A 121 -22.19 38.10 -7.66
N THR A 122 -23.26 37.64 -7.02
CA THR A 122 -23.62 36.22 -6.94
C THR A 122 -24.07 35.71 -8.29
N LYS A 123 -24.86 36.51 -9.02
CA LYS A 123 -25.27 36.20 -10.41
C LYS A 123 -24.06 35.94 -11.30
N ARG A 124 -23.08 36.84 -11.27
CA ARG A 124 -21.85 36.72 -12.06
C ARG A 124 -21.05 35.47 -11.69
N LYS A 125 -20.88 35.18 -10.40
CA LYS A 125 -20.22 33.96 -9.94
C LYS A 125 -20.90 32.68 -10.44
N ARG A 126 -22.24 32.63 -10.38
CA ARG A 126 -23.03 31.49 -10.89
C ARG A 126 -22.83 31.35 -12.41
N PHE A 127 -22.84 32.45 -13.16
CA PHE A 127 -22.56 32.46 -14.59
C PHE A 127 -21.16 31.93 -14.94
N ASP A 128 -20.12 32.41 -14.25
CA ASP A 128 -18.74 31.96 -14.47
C ASP A 128 -18.61 30.45 -14.19
N LEU A 129 -19.27 29.94 -13.14
CA LEU A 129 -19.33 28.50 -12.83
C LEU A 129 -20.06 27.68 -13.90
N ILE A 130 -21.17 28.19 -14.44
CA ILE A 130 -21.90 27.54 -15.55
C ILE A 130 -21.00 27.43 -16.78
N GLN A 131 -20.28 28.50 -17.11
CA GLN A 131 -19.38 28.53 -18.24
C GLN A 131 -18.22 27.55 -18.07
N GLU A 132 -17.56 27.56 -16.90
CA GLU A 132 -16.47 26.62 -16.58
C GLU A 132 -16.96 25.17 -16.65
N SER A 133 -18.12 24.89 -16.05
CA SER A 133 -18.73 23.55 -16.05
C SER A 133 -19.04 23.07 -17.46
N TYR A 134 -19.57 23.96 -18.32
CA TYR A 134 -19.84 23.64 -19.73
C TYR A 134 -18.57 23.27 -20.49
N ASP A 135 -17.51 24.07 -20.33
CA ASP A 135 -16.25 23.86 -21.03
C ASP A 135 -15.56 22.54 -20.65
N ILE A 136 -15.73 22.10 -19.40
CA ILE A 136 -15.26 20.78 -18.93
C ILE A 136 -16.07 19.65 -19.55
N LEU A 137 -17.40 19.73 -19.51
CA LEU A 137 -18.28 18.62 -19.89
C LEU A 137 -18.47 18.49 -21.42
N LYS A 138 -18.33 19.59 -22.17
CA LYS A 138 -18.47 19.64 -23.63
C LYS A 138 -17.54 18.65 -24.34
N ASN A 139 -16.27 18.62 -23.96
CA ASN A 139 -15.25 17.78 -24.59
C ASN A 139 -15.17 16.42 -23.88
N PRO A 140 -15.33 15.28 -24.58
CA PRO A 140 -15.29 13.96 -23.96
C PRO A 140 -13.95 13.67 -23.27
N ARG A 141 -12.84 14.17 -23.84
CA ARG A 141 -11.50 14.03 -23.27
C ARG A 141 -11.34 14.81 -21.96
N ARG A 142 -11.79 16.08 -21.91
CA ARG A 142 -11.77 16.91 -20.69
C ARG A 142 -12.70 16.35 -19.62
N ARG A 143 -13.88 15.86 -20.02
CA ARG A 143 -14.83 15.18 -19.14
C ARG A 143 -14.24 13.91 -18.52
N GLY A 144 -13.58 13.07 -19.32
CA GLY A 144 -12.88 11.89 -18.80
C GLY A 144 -11.72 12.25 -17.85
N ALA A 145 -10.98 13.32 -18.16
CA ALA A 145 -9.93 13.87 -17.31
C ALA A 145 -10.49 14.37 -15.96
N TYR A 146 -11.60 15.11 -15.99
CA TYR A 146 -12.29 15.60 -14.81
C TYR A 146 -12.86 14.46 -13.95
N ASN A 147 -13.43 13.43 -14.58
CA ASN A 147 -13.91 12.24 -13.86
C ASN A 147 -12.78 11.51 -13.15
N ARG A 148 -11.62 11.36 -13.81
CA ARG A 148 -10.43 10.81 -13.15
C ARG A 148 -10.06 11.65 -11.94
N PHE A 149 -9.91 12.97 -12.10
CA PHE A 149 -9.59 13.89 -11.02
C PHE A 149 -10.56 13.77 -9.83
N GLN A 150 -11.87 13.74 -10.09
CA GLN A 150 -12.91 13.58 -9.08
C GLN A 150 -12.86 12.21 -8.38
N THR A 151 -12.49 11.14 -9.08
CA THR A 151 -12.34 9.82 -8.42
C THR A 151 -11.02 9.69 -7.66
N THR A 152 -9.96 10.37 -8.11
CA THR A 152 -8.63 10.33 -7.49
C THR A 152 -8.55 11.29 -6.31
N HIS A 153 -9.06 10.86 -5.17
CA HIS A 153 -8.82 11.56 -3.91
C HIS A 153 -7.50 11.05 -3.31
N TRP A 154 -6.45 11.88 -3.39
CA TRP A 154 -5.18 11.64 -2.68
C TRP A 154 -5.33 11.69 -1.13
N GLU A 155 -6.54 11.96 -0.66
CA GLU A 155 -6.98 12.03 0.74
C GLU A 155 -7.34 10.66 1.35
N GLN A 156 -7.28 9.57 0.58
CA GLN A 156 -7.34 8.20 1.15
C GLN A 156 -6.14 7.88 2.06
N GLN A 157 -5.12 8.73 2.07
CA GLN A 157 -4.21 8.84 3.21
C GLN A 157 -4.96 9.66 4.26
N GLY A 158 -5.69 8.96 5.14
CA GLY A 158 -6.71 9.52 6.02
C GLY A 158 -6.28 10.78 6.79
N PRO A 159 -7.26 11.52 7.34
CA PRO A 159 -7.00 12.74 8.07
C PRO A 159 -5.96 12.46 9.16
N VAL A 160 -4.80 13.10 9.05
CA VAL A 160 -3.92 13.36 10.18
C VAL A 160 -4.72 14.25 11.12
N ASN A 161 -5.48 13.63 12.02
CA ASN A 161 -6.28 14.27 13.06
C ASN A 161 -5.36 15.18 13.85
N ARG A 162 -5.49 16.50 13.64
CA ARG A 162 -4.63 17.57 14.17
C ARG A 162 -4.40 17.55 15.69
N GLU A 163 -5.11 16.70 16.45
CA GLU A 163 -4.99 16.62 17.90
C GLU A 163 -4.55 15.26 18.48
N ARG A 164 -4.63 14.13 17.76
CA ARG A 164 -4.13 12.81 18.22
C ARG A 164 -4.32 11.76 17.14
N GLY A 165 -3.32 10.93 16.90
CA GLY A 165 -3.52 9.68 16.14
C GLY A 165 -4.58 8.79 16.81
N PRO A 166 -5.21 7.85 16.09
CA PRO A 166 -6.20 6.90 16.64
C PRO A 166 -5.73 6.17 17.91
N ASP A 167 -4.42 6.06 18.04
CA ASP A 167 -3.63 5.34 19.04
C ASP A 167 -2.86 6.27 19.99
N GLY A 168 -3.16 7.57 19.98
CA GLY A 168 -2.62 8.53 20.94
C GLY A 168 -1.16 8.94 20.72
N GLN A 169 -0.50 8.43 19.67
CA GLN A 169 0.92 8.62 19.40
C GLN A 169 1.22 10.02 18.82
N PRO A 170 2.36 10.64 19.19
CA PRO A 170 2.80 11.90 18.62
C PRO A 170 3.16 11.75 17.14
N TYR A 171 2.97 12.81 16.37
CA TYR A 171 3.28 12.88 14.94
C TYR A 171 4.71 12.44 14.66
N THR A 172 4.89 11.31 13.98
CA THR A 172 6.19 10.91 13.44
C THR A 172 6.52 11.78 12.23
N THR A 173 7.81 12.06 11.99
CA THR A 173 8.27 12.82 10.81
C THR A 173 7.75 12.26 9.49
N ALA A 174 7.50 10.95 9.42
CA ALA A 174 6.87 10.26 8.29
C ALA A 174 5.44 10.73 7.99
N SER A 175 4.63 11.03 9.02
CA SER A 175 3.25 11.49 8.86
C SER A 175 3.16 12.95 8.39
N PHE A 176 4.03 13.82 8.90
CA PHE A 176 4.14 15.21 8.45
C PHE A 176 4.70 15.30 7.03
N GLU A 177 5.71 14.48 6.71
CA GLU A 177 6.25 14.43 5.36
C GLU A 177 5.25 13.86 4.35
N ALA A 178 4.47 12.83 4.73
CA ALA A 178 3.37 12.32 3.92
C ALA A 178 2.31 13.40 3.65
N PHE A 179 1.89 14.15 4.67
CA PHE A 179 0.96 15.28 4.52
C PHE A 179 1.53 16.37 3.60
N ARG A 180 2.82 16.72 3.75
CA ARG A 180 3.48 17.70 2.88
C ARG A 180 3.55 17.21 1.43
N ARG A 181 3.88 15.93 1.21
CA ARG A 181 3.89 15.30 -0.11
C ARG A 181 2.47 15.28 -0.70
N ALA A 182 1.46 14.88 0.07
CA ALA A 182 0.06 14.87 -0.37
C ALA A 182 -0.45 16.26 -0.78
N ASN A 183 -0.15 17.30 0.01
CA ASN A 183 -0.52 18.69 -0.34
C ASN A 183 0.27 19.24 -1.54
N ALA A 184 1.56 18.90 -1.64
CA ALA A 184 2.35 19.24 -2.82
C ALA A 184 1.80 18.55 -4.07
N HIS A 185 1.34 17.30 -3.97
CA HIS A 185 0.67 16.59 -5.06
C HIS A 185 -0.70 17.18 -5.40
N ARG A 186 -1.48 17.61 -4.40
CA ARG A 186 -2.79 18.28 -4.60
C ARG A 186 -2.67 19.56 -5.41
N THR A 187 -1.69 20.41 -5.06
CA THR A 187 -1.47 21.69 -5.75
C THR A 187 -0.81 21.52 -7.11
N ARG A 188 0.02 20.48 -7.28
CA ARG A 188 0.64 20.14 -8.56
C ARG A 188 -0.31 19.46 -9.53
N PHE A 189 -1.24 18.61 -9.07
CA PHE A 189 -2.14 17.87 -9.97
C PHE A 189 -3.57 18.38 -9.89
N ASP A 190 -3.75 19.65 -9.54
CA ASP A 190 -5.05 20.31 -9.61
C ASP A 190 -5.51 20.38 -11.08
N PHE A 191 -6.78 20.04 -11.32
CA PHE A 191 -7.36 20.00 -12.67
C PHE A 191 -7.28 21.37 -13.36
N LYS A 192 -7.50 22.46 -12.62
CA LYS A 192 -7.46 23.83 -13.17
C LYS A 192 -6.04 24.28 -13.58
N ARG A 193 -5.01 23.78 -12.89
CA ARG A 193 -3.61 24.16 -13.16
C ARG A 193 -2.95 23.26 -14.18
N ASN A 194 -3.18 21.96 -14.10
CA ASN A 194 -2.54 20.94 -14.91
C ASN A 194 -3.57 20.04 -15.59
N GLU A 195 -4.37 20.65 -16.46
CA GLU A 195 -5.36 19.92 -17.24
C GLU A 195 -4.71 18.90 -18.18
N GLU A 196 -3.56 19.26 -18.77
CA GLU A 196 -2.80 18.41 -19.69
C GLU A 196 -2.49 17.05 -19.06
N PHE A 197 -2.12 17.04 -17.77
CA PHE A 197 -1.84 15.83 -17.00
C PHE A 197 -3.04 14.90 -16.96
N TRP A 198 -4.21 15.43 -16.62
CA TRP A 198 -5.42 14.62 -16.56
C TRP A 198 -5.91 14.23 -17.94
N SER A 199 -5.60 15.00 -18.98
CA SER A 199 -5.95 14.70 -20.38
C SER A 199 -5.02 13.66 -21.03
N ALA A 200 -3.84 13.41 -20.44
CA ALA A 200 -2.86 12.47 -20.94
C ALA A 200 -3.32 11.02 -20.71
N GLY A 201 -3.94 10.44 -21.73
CA GLY A 201 -4.39 9.05 -21.72
C GLY A 201 -3.35 8.08 -22.27
N THR A 202 -2.42 8.58 -23.09
CA THR A 202 -1.36 7.80 -23.71
C THR A 202 0.01 8.20 -23.16
N TRP A 203 0.99 7.29 -23.24
CA TRP A 203 2.38 7.60 -22.93
C TRP A 203 2.88 8.81 -23.74
N ASN A 204 2.43 8.93 -25.00
CA ASN A 204 2.78 10.04 -25.88
C ASN A 204 2.29 11.39 -25.33
N ASP A 205 1.03 11.49 -24.91
CA ASP A 205 0.51 12.74 -24.32
C ASP A 205 1.27 13.14 -23.05
N TYR A 206 1.59 12.15 -22.19
CA TYR A 206 2.36 12.40 -20.98
C TYR A 206 3.77 12.91 -21.31
N TYR A 207 4.39 12.34 -22.35
CA TYR A 207 5.70 12.76 -22.82
C TYR A 207 5.68 14.21 -23.33
N GLN A 208 4.68 14.56 -24.14
CA GLN A 208 4.51 15.91 -24.67
C GLN A 208 4.31 16.93 -23.55
N MET A 209 3.46 16.62 -22.56
CA MET A 209 3.27 17.47 -21.40
C MET A 209 4.59 17.65 -20.61
N LYS A 210 5.30 16.56 -20.34
CA LYS A 210 6.51 16.59 -19.49
C LYS A 210 7.71 17.26 -20.15
N TYR A 211 7.93 16.99 -21.44
CA TYR A 211 9.12 17.43 -22.16
C TYR A 211 8.85 18.53 -23.19
N LYS A 212 7.59 18.96 -23.35
CA LYS A 212 7.14 20.01 -24.30
C LYS A 212 7.65 19.80 -25.72
N ARG A 213 7.81 18.53 -26.12
CA ARG A 213 8.32 18.10 -27.43
C ARG A 213 7.51 16.90 -27.93
N PRO A 214 7.41 16.71 -29.26
CA PRO A 214 6.81 15.50 -29.81
C PRO A 214 7.56 14.24 -29.31
N PRO A 215 6.88 13.09 -29.29
CA PRO A 215 7.53 11.83 -28.92
C PRO A 215 8.68 11.56 -29.89
N PRO A 216 9.78 10.95 -29.44
CA PRO A 216 10.88 10.63 -30.34
C PRO A 216 10.38 9.63 -31.37
N THR A 217 10.55 9.97 -32.65
CA THR A 217 10.20 9.08 -33.75
C THR A 217 11.20 7.91 -33.81
N LYS A 218 10.84 6.83 -34.49
CA LYS A 218 11.72 5.66 -34.64
C LYS A 218 13.07 6.05 -35.26
N GLU A 219 13.08 7.04 -36.14
CA GLU A 219 14.29 7.58 -36.79
C GLU A 219 15.24 8.25 -35.81
N GLU A 220 14.73 9.00 -34.82
CA GLU A 220 15.54 9.60 -33.76
C GLU A 220 16.10 8.55 -32.80
N PHE A 221 15.33 7.48 -32.56
CA PHE A 221 15.81 6.34 -31.78
C PHE A 221 16.93 5.58 -32.48
N GLU A 222 16.81 5.36 -33.80
CA GLU A 222 17.86 4.68 -34.58
C GLU A 222 19.17 5.48 -34.59
N LYS A 223 19.09 6.81 -34.73
CA LYS A 223 20.27 7.69 -34.63
C LYS A 223 20.93 7.65 -33.25
N ASN A 224 20.15 7.47 -32.18
CA ASN A 224 20.65 7.44 -30.81
C ASN A 224 20.89 6.02 -30.25
N LYS A 225 20.63 4.97 -31.04
CA LYS A 225 20.66 3.56 -30.59
C LYS A 225 22.00 3.19 -29.96
N TYR A 226 23.11 3.60 -30.59
CA TYR A 226 24.46 3.31 -30.08
C TYR A 226 24.78 4.04 -28.78
N LYS A 227 24.28 5.27 -28.59
CA LYS A 227 24.48 6.03 -27.34
C LYS A 227 23.71 5.38 -26.18
N ILE A 228 22.47 4.96 -26.43
CA ILE A 228 21.64 4.25 -25.44
C ILE A 228 22.29 2.90 -25.09
N LEU A 229 22.73 2.14 -26.10
CA LEU A 229 23.41 0.86 -25.90
C LEU A 229 24.69 1.00 -25.07
N ALA A 230 25.54 1.97 -25.40
CA ALA A 230 26.76 2.25 -24.65
C ALA A 230 26.45 2.63 -23.19
N GLY A 231 25.41 3.43 -22.96
CA GLY A 231 24.97 3.79 -21.61
C GLY A 231 24.51 2.58 -20.79
N VAL A 232 23.71 1.68 -21.38
CA VAL A 232 23.24 0.46 -20.70
C VAL A 232 24.41 -0.48 -20.41
N LEU A 233 25.34 -0.66 -21.35
CA LEU A 233 26.55 -1.46 -21.13
C LEU A 233 27.42 -0.90 -20.01
N ALA A 234 27.59 0.43 -19.95
CA ALA A 234 28.36 1.08 -18.90
C ALA A 234 27.75 0.87 -17.50
N VAL A 235 26.42 1.03 -17.37
CA VAL A 235 25.70 0.77 -16.11
C VAL A 235 25.76 -0.71 -15.73
N GLY A 236 25.60 -1.61 -16.70
CA GLY A 236 25.72 -3.05 -16.49
C GLY A 236 27.12 -3.46 -16.00
N PHE A 237 28.17 -2.93 -16.62
CA PHE A 237 29.55 -3.17 -16.21
C PHE A 237 29.82 -2.65 -14.80
N LEU A 238 29.31 -1.46 -14.46
CA LEU A 238 29.48 -0.89 -13.12
C LEU A 238 28.77 -1.71 -12.04
N ALA A 239 27.55 -2.18 -12.30
CA ALA A 239 26.83 -3.06 -11.37
C ALA A 239 27.55 -4.41 -11.19
N PHE A 240 28.09 -4.97 -12.27
CA PHE A 240 28.85 -6.22 -12.22
C PHE A 240 30.16 -6.08 -11.44
N ALA A 241 30.89 -4.97 -11.64
CA ALA A 241 32.10 -4.67 -10.88
C ALA A 241 31.82 -4.55 -9.38
N LEU A 242 30.71 -3.90 -9.00
CA LEU A 242 30.28 -3.81 -7.59
C LEU A 242 29.93 -5.20 -7.00
N GLN A 243 29.30 -6.08 -7.78
CA GLN A 243 29.02 -7.45 -7.33
C GLN A 243 30.30 -8.26 -7.12
N ILE A 244 31.29 -8.13 -8.02
CA ILE A 244 32.60 -8.78 -7.87
C ILE A 244 33.30 -8.27 -6.61
N MET A 245 33.31 -6.96 -6.37
CA MET A 245 33.96 -6.38 -5.20
C MET A 245 33.34 -6.90 -3.89
N GLY A 246 32.00 -6.93 -3.82
CA GLY A 246 31.30 -7.52 -2.68
C GLY A 246 31.54 -9.03 -2.52
N ALA A 247 31.77 -9.76 -3.60
CA ALA A 247 32.13 -11.17 -3.55
C ALA A 247 33.56 -11.38 -3.02
N ILE A 248 34.52 -10.56 -3.48
CA ILE A 248 35.92 -10.61 -3.03
C ILE A 248 36.02 -10.35 -1.52
N ASP A 249 35.33 -9.33 -1.01
CA ASP A 249 35.35 -9.01 0.43
C ASP A 249 34.84 -10.17 1.28
N ARG A 250 33.75 -10.83 0.84
CA ARG A 250 33.25 -12.03 1.52
C ARG A 250 34.26 -13.17 1.46
N THR A 251 34.89 -13.42 0.32
CA THR A 251 35.90 -14.49 0.20
C THR A 251 37.11 -14.23 1.09
N ASN A 252 37.56 -12.98 1.23
CA ASN A 252 38.65 -12.61 2.13
C ASN A 252 38.28 -12.84 3.60
N GLN A 253 37.05 -12.52 3.99
CA GLN A 253 36.55 -12.81 5.34
C GLN A 253 36.52 -14.32 5.60
N TYR A 254 36.00 -15.12 4.67
CA TYR A 254 35.99 -16.57 4.78
C TYR A 254 37.41 -17.17 4.87
N LEU A 255 38.36 -16.66 4.08
CA LEU A 255 39.76 -17.10 4.16
C LEU A 255 40.37 -16.77 5.53
N ALA A 256 40.15 -15.55 6.03
CA ALA A 256 40.65 -15.15 7.35
C ALA A 256 40.07 -16.00 8.49
N GLU A 257 38.76 -16.28 8.44
CA GLU A 257 38.10 -17.17 9.40
C GLU A 257 38.63 -18.61 9.32
N THR A 258 38.81 -19.13 8.11
CA THR A 258 39.35 -20.49 7.90
C THR A 258 40.77 -20.61 8.46
N HIS A 259 41.63 -19.63 8.21
CA HIS A 259 42.98 -19.59 8.79
C HIS A 259 42.95 -19.56 10.32
N ARG A 260 42.06 -18.75 10.90
CA ARG A 260 41.89 -18.67 12.36
C ARG A 260 41.42 -20.00 12.95
N MET A 261 40.45 -20.65 12.34
CA MET A 261 39.96 -21.97 12.78
C MET A 261 41.05 -23.04 12.65
N ASN A 262 41.84 -23.02 11.57
CA ASN A 262 42.94 -23.96 11.41
C ASN A 262 44.02 -23.76 12.49
N LEU A 263 44.43 -22.51 12.75
CA LEU A 263 45.37 -22.20 13.83
C LEU A 263 44.84 -22.60 15.20
N GLN A 264 43.55 -22.38 15.45
CA GLN A 264 42.90 -22.80 16.70
C GLN A 264 42.88 -24.33 16.83
N SER A 265 42.50 -25.04 15.76
CA SER A 265 42.53 -26.50 15.74
C SER A 265 43.95 -27.04 15.96
N MET A 266 44.97 -26.45 15.33
CA MET A 266 46.37 -26.82 15.57
C MET A 266 46.80 -26.55 17.01
N LYS A 267 46.34 -25.45 17.62
CA LYS A 267 46.62 -25.14 19.02
C LYS A 267 45.95 -26.14 19.96
N ASP A 268 44.68 -26.47 19.72
CA ASP A 268 43.92 -27.43 20.52
C ASP A 268 44.53 -28.84 20.40
N LEU A 269 44.92 -29.24 19.18
CA LEU A 269 45.67 -30.47 18.94
C LEU A 269 47.01 -30.45 19.68
N ASN A 270 47.81 -29.40 19.52
CA ASN A 270 49.11 -29.31 20.20
C ASN A 270 48.97 -29.32 21.72
N GLN A 271 47.95 -28.65 22.28
CA GLN A 271 47.64 -28.68 23.70
C GLN A 271 47.23 -30.09 24.16
N SER A 272 46.45 -30.82 23.35
CA SER A 272 46.08 -32.21 23.64
C SER A 272 47.29 -33.16 23.62
N TYR A 273 48.27 -32.94 22.73
CA TYR A 273 49.51 -33.71 22.64
C TYR A 273 50.53 -33.34 23.74
N ALA A 274 50.75 -32.05 23.99
CA ALA A 274 51.68 -31.55 25.00
C ALA A 274 51.25 -31.95 26.42
N GLY A 275 49.94 -31.98 26.69
CA GLY A 275 49.38 -32.52 27.93
C GLY A 275 49.36 -34.06 28.02
N GLY A 276 49.97 -34.78 27.08
CA GLY A 276 50.07 -36.25 27.10
C GLY A 276 51.45 -36.79 27.48
N ALA A 277 52.49 -35.95 27.44
CA ALA A 277 53.88 -36.42 27.57
C ALA A 277 54.70 -35.73 28.67
N GLY A 278 54.16 -34.69 29.34
CA GLY A 278 54.97 -33.78 30.16
C GLY A 278 54.76 -33.78 31.67
N ASN A 279 53.60 -34.23 32.19
CA ASN A 279 53.34 -34.30 33.63
C ASN A 279 52.20 -35.30 33.89
N LEU A 280 52.55 -36.48 34.41
CA LEU A 280 51.62 -37.58 34.64
C LEU A 280 50.74 -37.38 35.88
N ASP A 281 51.06 -36.39 36.72
CA ASP A 281 50.51 -36.30 38.08
C ASP A 281 49.43 -35.21 38.26
N GLU A 282 49.10 -34.42 37.23
CA GLU A 282 48.21 -33.25 37.37
C GLU A 282 46.97 -33.23 36.44
N TYR A 283 46.66 -34.34 35.77
CA TYR A 283 45.44 -34.45 34.95
C TYR A 283 44.37 -35.28 35.65
N SER A 284 43.16 -34.72 35.75
CA SER A 284 41.99 -35.43 36.28
C SER A 284 41.72 -36.68 35.43
N GLU A 285 41.53 -37.85 36.06
CA GLU A 285 41.28 -39.13 35.37
C GLU A 285 40.16 -39.04 34.30
N ALA A 286 39.19 -38.14 34.51
CA ALA A 286 38.10 -37.86 33.57
C ALA A 286 38.59 -37.33 32.20
N GLU A 287 39.69 -36.59 32.18
CA GLU A 287 40.27 -36.03 30.97
C GLU A 287 40.99 -37.11 30.13
N ASN A 288 41.63 -38.07 30.80
CA ASN A 288 42.22 -39.25 30.15
C ASN A 288 41.13 -40.15 29.53
N VAL A 289 40.00 -40.31 30.22
CA VAL A 289 38.82 -41.00 29.68
C VAL A 289 38.27 -40.26 28.46
N ARG A 290 38.17 -38.93 28.50
CA ARG A 290 37.73 -38.12 27.35
C ARG A 290 38.68 -38.28 26.15
N LYS A 291 40.00 -38.23 26.36
CA LYS A 291 41.00 -38.46 25.29
C LYS A 291 40.88 -39.85 24.68
N PHE A 292 40.68 -40.87 25.51
CA PHE A 292 40.45 -42.24 25.06
C PHE A 292 39.17 -42.36 24.21
N LEU A 293 38.06 -41.74 24.65
CA LEU A 293 36.80 -41.74 23.91
C LEU A 293 36.94 -41.02 22.57
N ILE A 294 37.65 -39.89 22.51
CA ILE A 294 37.92 -39.15 21.27
C ILE A 294 38.75 -39.98 20.28
N SER A 295 39.84 -40.61 20.74
CA SER A 295 40.68 -41.50 19.92
C SER A 295 39.93 -42.75 19.43
N ARG A 296 39.07 -43.31 20.29
CA ARG A 296 38.18 -44.42 19.92
C ARG A 296 37.15 -44.00 18.86
N ARG A 297 36.59 -42.79 18.97
CA ARG A 297 35.60 -42.28 18.03
C ARG A 297 36.19 -42.01 16.65
N SER A 298 37.39 -41.43 16.58
CA SER A 298 38.06 -41.20 15.29
C SER A 298 38.37 -42.53 14.58
N THR A 299 38.82 -43.54 15.32
CA THR A 299 39.11 -44.87 14.75
C THR A 299 37.86 -45.64 14.33
N ILE A 300 36.74 -45.54 15.07
CA ILE A 300 35.46 -46.15 14.66
C ILE A 300 34.89 -45.47 13.42
N ARG A 301 34.90 -44.14 13.37
CA ARG A 301 34.38 -43.38 12.24
C ARG A 301 35.18 -43.63 10.95
N LEU A 302 36.51 -43.69 11.04
CA LEU A 302 37.36 -44.06 9.92
C LEU A 302 37.02 -45.46 9.39
N LYS A 303 36.82 -46.46 10.28
CA LYS A 303 36.39 -47.80 9.88
C LYS A 303 35.00 -47.83 9.23
N GLN A 304 34.10 -46.95 9.65
CA GLN A 304 32.75 -46.85 9.09
C GLN A 304 32.75 -46.19 7.70
N GLU A 305 33.60 -45.18 7.50
CA GLU A 305 33.81 -44.52 6.19
C GLU A 305 34.55 -45.45 5.21
N GLU A 306 35.52 -46.25 5.68
CA GLU A 306 36.23 -47.25 4.89
C GLU A 306 35.29 -48.36 4.39
N LYS A 307 34.43 -48.90 5.27
CA LYS A 307 33.39 -49.88 4.90
C LYS A 307 32.30 -49.31 3.98
N ARG A 308 32.01 -48.01 4.07
CA ARG A 308 31.10 -47.34 3.12
C ARG A 308 31.71 -47.22 1.72
N ASN A 309 33.03 -47.03 1.64
CA ASN A 309 33.74 -46.92 0.36
C ASN A 309 34.02 -48.29 -0.29
N ASP A 310 34.11 -49.39 0.48
CA ASP A 310 34.35 -50.73 -0.08
C ASP A 310 33.08 -51.42 -0.66
N GLY A 311 31.90 -50.81 -0.47
CA GLY A 311 30.65 -51.27 -1.06
C GLY A 311 30.12 -52.61 -0.52
N SER A 312 30.65 -53.12 0.59
CA SER A 312 30.10 -54.31 1.25
C SER A 312 28.78 -53.99 1.96
N ASP A 313 27.74 -54.78 1.62
CA ASP A 313 26.36 -54.63 2.09
C ASP A 313 26.27 -54.49 3.63
N ILE A 314 25.71 -53.35 4.04
CA ILE A 314 25.47 -52.97 5.43
C ILE A 314 24.08 -53.49 5.82
N ASP A 315 24.01 -54.71 6.33
CA ASP A 315 22.79 -55.23 6.98
C ASP A 315 23.12 -56.31 8.01
N PHE A 316 23.89 -55.97 9.08
CA PHE A 316 23.96 -56.87 10.23
C PHE A 316 24.29 -56.25 11.61
N PHE A 317 24.79 -55.01 11.71
CA PHE A 317 24.91 -54.36 13.01
C PHE A 317 23.79 -53.35 13.18
N ALA A 318 22.69 -53.85 13.73
CA ALA A 318 21.57 -53.08 14.22
C ALA A 318 22.04 -51.80 14.92
N GLU A 319 21.40 -50.72 14.53
CA GLU A 319 21.31 -49.39 15.10
C GLU A 319 21.07 -49.42 16.62
N ARG A 320 22.09 -49.83 17.38
CA ARG A 320 22.20 -49.42 18.78
C ARG A 320 22.65 -47.98 18.72
N GLU A 321 21.74 -47.06 19.02
CA GLU A 321 22.10 -45.69 19.36
C GLU A 321 23.23 -45.74 20.38
N GLU A 322 24.43 -45.35 19.94
CA GLU A 322 25.57 -45.31 20.84
C GLU A 322 25.23 -44.31 21.96
N PRO A 323 25.37 -44.69 23.24
CA PRO A 323 25.05 -43.80 24.34
C PRO A 323 25.89 -42.53 24.21
N SER A 324 25.21 -41.38 24.32
CA SER A 324 25.85 -40.06 24.28
C SER A 324 27.04 -40.01 25.24
N ASP A 325 28.10 -39.30 24.86
CA ASP A 325 29.33 -39.19 25.65
C ASP A 325 29.04 -38.75 27.10
N ASP A 326 28.04 -37.89 27.28
CA ASP A 326 27.59 -37.45 28.60
C ASP A 326 26.94 -38.58 29.41
N ASP A 327 26.24 -39.51 28.77
CA ASP A 327 25.65 -40.69 29.42
C ASP A 327 26.75 -41.69 29.85
N LEU A 328 27.77 -41.91 29.01
CA LEU A 328 28.91 -42.75 29.36
C LEU A 328 29.72 -42.16 30.53
N LEU A 329 29.98 -40.85 30.50
CA LEU A 329 30.67 -40.16 31.60
C LEU A 329 29.82 -40.18 32.88
N MET A 330 28.51 -39.97 32.77
CA MET A 330 27.60 -40.05 33.91
C MET A 330 27.55 -41.46 34.51
N ARG A 331 27.53 -42.51 33.69
CA ARG A 331 27.57 -43.90 34.15
C ARG A 331 28.89 -44.23 34.84
N TYR A 332 30.01 -43.76 34.28
CA TYR A 332 31.33 -43.93 34.91
C TYR A 332 31.40 -43.22 36.27
N ALA A 333 30.94 -41.96 36.34
CA ALA A 333 30.90 -41.20 37.58
C ALA A 333 30.01 -41.87 38.64
N LYS A 334 28.80 -42.33 38.26
CA LYS A 334 27.90 -43.07 39.15
C LYS A 334 28.53 -44.36 39.67
N GLY A 335 29.18 -45.14 38.80
CA GLY A 335 29.87 -46.36 39.21
C GLY A 335 31.01 -46.11 40.20
N ARG A 336 31.68 -44.95 40.10
CA ARG A 336 32.73 -44.51 41.04
C ARG A 336 32.16 -44.16 42.41
N VAL A 337 31.07 -43.39 42.45
CA VAL A 337 30.39 -43.00 43.69
C VAL A 337 29.91 -44.24 44.44
N ASN A 338 29.24 -45.16 43.74
CA ASN A 338 28.76 -46.40 44.36
C ASN A 338 29.91 -47.22 44.97
N LYS A 339 31.07 -47.30 44.30
CA LYS A 339 32.25 -47.98 44.86
C LYS A 339 32.78 -47.32 46.13
N TRP A 340 32.66 -45.99 46.24
CA TRP A 340 33.07 -45.28 47.45
C TRP A 340 32.08 -45.52 48.58
N ASP A 341 30.78 -45.47 48.29
CA ASP A 341 29.73 -45.77 49.27
C ASP A 341 29.85 -47.21 49.79
N ASP A 342 30.14 -48.17 48.91
CA ASP A 342 30.37 -49.58 49.26
C ASP A 342 31.62 -49.75 50.15
N ALA A 343 32.71 -49.05 49.83
CA ALA A 343 33.94 -49.08 50.62
C ALA A 343 33.77 -48.41 52.00
N GLU A 344 33.00 -47.33 52.08
CA GLU A 344 32.66 -46.66 53.33
C GLU A 344 31.77 -47.55 54.20
N ALA A 345 30.78 -48.24 53.61
CA ALA A 345 29.95 -49.19 54.32
C ALA A 345 30.75 -50.38 54.88
N GLN A 346 31.73 -50.89 54.12
CA GLN A 346 32.65 -51.92 54.58
C GLN A 346 33.50 -51.42 55.75
N TRP A 347 34.09 -50.24 55.62
CA TRP A 347 34.90 -49.63 56.68
C TRP A 347 34.10 -49.34 57.96
N ILE A 348 32.83 -48.94 57.84
CA ILE A 348 31.92 -48.74 59.00
C ILE A 348 31.63 -50.08 59.71
N ASN A 349 31.46 -51.17 58.95
CA ASN A 349 31.23 -52.50 59.53
C ASN A 349 32.49 -53.03 60.22
N GLU A 350 33.67 -52.87 59.63
CA GLU A 350 34.95 -53.27 60.24
C GLU A 350 35.28 -52.52 61.53
N ARG A 351 34.65 -51.36 61.78
CA ARG A 351 34.83 -50.57 63.01
C ARG A 351 33.85 -50.90 64.14
N LYS A 352 32.81 -51.69 63.84
CA LYS A 352 31.78 -52.10 64.81
C LYS A 352 32.08 -53.45 65.45
N ASP A 353 32.96 -54.23 64.86
CA ASP A 353 33.60 -55.42 65.44
C ASP A 353 34.89 -55.01 66.17
#